data_AF-A0A961NDK9-F1
#
_entry.id   AF-A0A961NDK9-F1
#
_cell.length_a   1.000
_cell.length_b   1.000
_cell.length_c   1.000
_cell.angle_alpha   90.00
_cell.angle_beta   90.00
_cell.angle_gamma   90.00
#
_symmetry.space_group_name_H-M   'P 1'
#
loop_
_entity.id
_entity.type
_entity.pdbx_description
1 polymer ?
#
loop_
_entity_poly.entity_id
_entity_poly.type
_entity_poly.pdbx_seq_one_letter_code
_entity_poly.pdbx_strand_id
1 'polypeptide(L)'
;MALQRPNGIKPLCCDVGKPEFSGIVYHANYLRFMERGRTNYLRLLGADQRALFAEAETEAPGFAFVVRSMKLEFLRPAHMDDLLDIVTRPVDVRGASITLHQEIRRGAVLLLEADVKVAFVSGGRAKPIPKALRLAMKADQAS
;
A
#
# COMPACT_ATOMS: atom_id res chain seq x y z
N MET A 1 0.14 27.60 -2.12
CA MET A 1 0.91 27.20 -0.92
C MET A 1 0.86 25.68 -0.83
N ALA A 2 1.94 25.01 -1.26
CA ALA A 2 1.97 23.54 -1.31
C ALA A 2 2.02 22.99 0.12
N LEU A 3 0.99 22.24 0.50
CA LEU A 3 0.91 21.57 1.79
C LEU A 3 1.91 20.40 1.78
N GLN A 4 3.13 20.64 2.25
CA GLN A 4 4.12 19.59 2.46
C GLN A 4 3.61 18.68 3.59
N ARG A 5 3.03 17.53 3.22
CA ARG A 5 2.46 16.56 4.18
C ARG A 5 3.54 15.57 4.64
N PRO A 6 3.51 15.10 5.91
CA PRO A 6 4.66 14.44 6.54
C PRO A 6 5.13 13.10 5.94
N ASN A 7 4.37 12.46 5.04
CA ASN A 7 4.59 11.03 4.73
C ASN A 7 4.87 10.71 3.25
N GLY A 8 5.24 11.68 2.41
CA GLY A 8 5.57 11.41 0.99
C GLY A 8 4.42 10.83 0.16
N ILE A 9 3.18 10.90 0.67
CA ILE A 9 1.96 10.40 0.02
C ILE A 9 1.66 11.33 -1.16
N LYS A 10 1.71 10.78 -2.37
CA LYS A 10 1.29 11.50 -3.57
C LYS A 10 -0.21 11.32 -3.77
N PRO A 11 -0.98 12.42 -3.88
CA PRO A 11 -2.40 12.32 -4.21
C PRO A 11 -2.57 11.69 -5.59
N LEU A 12 -3.59 10.86 -5.73
CA LEU A 12 -4.02 10.27 -7.00
C LEU A 12 -5.32 10.96 -7.43
N CYS A 13 -5.33 11.49 -8.65
CA CYS A 13 -6.56 11.94 -9.30
C CYS A 13 -7.38 10.71 -9.70
N CYS A 14 -8.69 10.77 -9.50
CA CYS A 14 -9.62 9.75 -9.98
C CYS A 14 -9.81 9.82 -11.50
N ASP A 15 -8.79 9.43 -12.28
CA ASP A 15 -8.89 9.32 -13.74
C ASP A 15 -9.27 7.89 -14.14
N VAL A 16 -10.57 7.57 -14.11
CA VAL A 16 -11.08 6.26 -14.55
C VAL A 16 -11.49 6.34 -16.02
N GLY A 17 -10.71 5.71 -16.91
CA GLY A 17 -10.96 5.69 -18.36
C GLY A 17 -12.14 4.81 -18.83
N LYS A 18 -13.31 4.86 -18.19
CA LYS A 18 -14.57 4.24 -18.68
C LYS A 18 -15.81 4.87 -18.02
N PRO A 19 -16.98 4.89 -18.70
CA PRO A 19 -18.11 5.72 -18.31
C PRO A 19 -18.73 5.26 -16.99
N GLU A 20 -18.77 6.16 -16.01
CA GLU A 20 -19.42 5.94 -14.72
C GLU A 20 -20.91 6.28 -14.87
N PHE A 21 -21.76 5.25 -15.00
CA PHE A 21 -23.22 5.43 -15.15
C PHE A 21 -23.90 6.06 -13.91
N SER A 22 -23.19 6.22 -12.80
CA SER A 22 -23.70 6.73 -11.53
C SER A 22 -22.94 7.93 -10.96
N GLY A 23 -21.92 8.45 -11.67
CA GLY A 23 -21.08 9.57 -11.20
C GLY A 23 -20.22 9.27 -9.96
N ILE A 24 -20.08 8.00 -9.58
CA ILE A 24 -19.26 7.55 -8.44
C ILE A 24 -18.26 6.49 -8.89
N VAL A 25 -17.10 6.49 -8.23
CA VAL A 25 -16.00 5.57 -8.54
C VAL A 25 -16.41 4.12 -8.30
N TYR A 26 -16.22 3.28 -9.32
CA TYR A 26 -16.49 1.84 -9.23
C TYR A 26 -15.62 1.14 -8.16
N HIS A 27 -16.22 0.25 -7.38
CA HIS A 27 -15.59 -0.39 -6.21
C HIS A 27 -14.23 -1.06 -6.51
N ALA A 28 -14.05 -1.67 -7.69
CA ALA A 28 -12.79 -2.32 -8.05
C ALA A 28 -11.65 -1.32 -8.31
N ASN A 29 -11.94 -0.06 -8.65
CA ASN A 29 -10.91 0.95 -8.87
C ASN A 29 -10.19 1.32 -7.57
N TYR A 30 -10.86 1.24 -6.42
CA TYR A 30 -10.22 1.44 -5.12
C TYR A 30 -9.09 0.43 -4.87
N LEU A 31 -9.20 -0.80 -5.37
CA LEU A 31 -8.13 -1.80 -5.28
C LEU A 31 -6.88 -1.36 -6.04
N ARG A 32 -7.04 -0.69 -7.19
CA ARG A 32 -5.94 -0.15 -7.99
C ARG A 32 -5.24 1.00 -7.25
N PHE A 33 -6.02 1.88 -6.62
CA PHE A 33 -5.47 2.97 -5.80
C PHE A 33 -4.70 2.43 -4.59
N MET A 34 -5.27 1.44 -3.89
CA MET A 34 -4.61 0.79 -2.76
C MET A 34 -3.34 0.05 -3.17
N GLU A 35 -3.32 -0.61 -4.33
CA GLU A 35 -2.10 -1.25 -4.86
C GLU A 35 -0.99 -0.22 -5.08
N ARG A 36 -1.32 0.91 -5.70
CA ARG A 36 -0.38 2.03 -5.86
C ARG A 36 0.14 2.54 -4.52
N GLY A 37 -0.71 2.61 -3.50
CA GLY A 37 -0.33 2.96 -2.12
C GLY A 37 0.71 1.98 -1.55
N ARG A 38 0.48 0.66 -1.67
CA ARG A 38 1.43 -0.37 -1.19
C ARG A 38 2.75 -0.32 -1.94
N THR A 39 2.71 -0.17 -3.26
CA THR A 39 3.91 -0.03 -4.11
C THR A 39 4.70 1.21 -3.70
N ASN A 40 4.04 2.32 -3.41
CA ASN A 40 4.71 3.53 -2.92
C ASN A 40 5.31 3.35 -1.51
N TYR A 41 4.61 2.69 -0.59
CA TYR A 41 5.13 2.36 0.74
C TYR A 41 6.43 1.56 0.63
N LEU A 42 6.42 0.45 -0.12
CA LEU A 42 7.62 -0.37 -0.34
C LEU A 42 8.74 0.42 -1.01
N ARG A 43 8.41 1.31 -1.96
CA ARG A 43 9.38 2.18 -2.63
C ARG A 43 10.00 3.20 -1.67
N LEU A 44 9.23 3.79 -0.75
CA LEU A 44 9.77 4.73 0.23
C LEU A 44 10.67 4.00 1.23
N LEU A 45 10.19 2.88 1.77
CA LEU A 45 10.98 1.99 2.63
C LEU A 45 12.30 1.58 1.96
N GLY A 46 12.26 1.27 0.66
CA GLY A 46 13.44 0.90 -0.13
C GLY A 46 14.29 2.06 -0.64
N ALA A 47 13.73 3.25 -0.81
CA ALA A 47 14.49 4.44 -1.20
C ALA A 47 15.37 4.92 -0.04
N ASP A 48 14.82 4.89 1.18
CA ASP A 48 15.56 5.21 2.40
C ASP A 48 16.56 4.11 2.75
N GLN A 49 16.33 2.89 2.26
CA GLN A 49 17.09 1.69 2.65
C GLN A 49 17.49 0.86 1.42
N ARG A 50 18.07 1.49 0.39
CA ARG A 50 18.42 0.84 -0.89
C ARG A 50 19.26 -0.43 -0.73
N ALA A 51 20.16 -0.45 0.25
CA ALA A 51 20.96 -1.61 0.59
C ALA A 51 20.10 -2.83 0.96
N LEU A 52 18.96 -2.62 1.62
CA LEU A 52 18.06 -3.70 2.03
C LEU A 52 17.37 -4.41 0.87
N PHE A 53 16.99 -3.66 -0.16
CA PHE A 53 16.39 -4.27 -1.35
C PHE A 53 17.43 -5.07 -2.15
N ALA A 54 18.68 -4.59 -2.22
CA ALA A 54 19.77 -5.33 -2.84
C ALA A 54 20.12 -6.62 -2.08
N GLU A 55 20.16 -6.56 -0.74
CA GLU A 55 20.35 -7.73 0.12
C GLU A 55 19.18 -8.71 -0.03
N ALA A 56 17.93 -8.22 -0.01
CA ALA A 56 16.75 -9.05 -0.21
C ALA A 56 16.72 -9.73 -1.58
N GLU A 57 17.17 -9.04 -2.65
CA GLU A 57 17.30 -9.63 -3.98
C GLU A 57 18.39 -10.70 -4.03
N THR A 58 19.46 -10.54 -3.26
CA THR A 58 20.54 -11.53 -3.16
C THR A 58 20.09 -12.78 -2.39
N GLU A 59 19.40 -12.60 -1.26
CA GLU A 59 18.88 -13.71 -0.44
C GLU A 59 17.67 -14.41 -1.07
N ALA A 60 16.81 -13.65 -1.75
CA ALA A 60 15.56 -14.11 -2.33
C ALA A 60 15.35 -13.52 -3.73
N PRO A 61 16.06 -14.05 -4.75
CA PRO A 61 15.94 -13.55 -6.12
C PRO A 61 14.50 -13.58 -6.63
N GLY A 62 14.11 -12.54 -7.35
CA GLY A 62 12.78 -12.37 -7.92
C GLY A 62 11.67 -12.40 -6.88
N PHE A 63 11.92 -11.85 -5.69
CA PHE A 63 10.89 -11.80 -4.66
C PHE A 63 9.73 -10.88 -5.06
N ALA A 64 8.56 -11.17 -4.52
CA ALA A 64 7.38 -10.34 -4.68
C ALA A 64 6.56 -10.33 -3.38
N PHE A 65 5.76 -9.27 -3.22
CA PHE A 65 4.73 -9.19 -2.19
C PHE A 65 3.38 -9.49 -2.83
N VAL A 66 2.77 -10.60 -2.44
CA VAL A 66 1.49 -11.06 -3.01
C VAL A 66 0.38 -10.95 -1.97
N VAL A 67 -0.76 -10.39 -2.36
CA VAL A 67 -1.94 -10.29 -1.49
C VAL A 67 -2.49 -11.69 -1.19
N ARG A 68 -2.61 -12.04 0.09
CA ARG A 68 -3.18 -13.31 0.56
C ARG A 68 -4.63 -13.19 1.01
N SER A 69 -4.98 -12.06 1.62
CA SER A 69 -6.34 -11.75 2.04
C SER A 69 -6.50 -10.24 2.18
N MET A 70 -7.72 -9.77 1.98
CA MET A 70 -8.06 -8.36 2.11
C MET A 70 -9.47 -8.25 2.70
N LYS A 71 -9.60 -7.48 3.78
CA LYS A 71 -10.89 -7.03 4.32
C LYS A 71 -10.97 -5.53 4.08
N LEU A 72 -12.09 -5.05 3.53
CA LEU A 72 -12.29 -3.63 3.28
C LEU A 72 -13.73 -3.22 3.53
N GLU A 73 -13.91 -1.97 3.95
CA GLU A 73 -15.21 -1.36 4.22
C GLU A 73 -15.33 -0.06 3.42
N PHE A 74 -16.39 0.03 2.60
CA PHE A 74 -16.71 1.23 1.82
C PHE A 74 -17.62 2.12 2.65
N LEU A 75 -17.10 3.25 3.12
CA LEU A 75 -17.84 4.18 3.99
C LEU A 75 -18.55 5.26 3.18
N ARG A 76 -17.87 5.81 2.16
CA ARG A 76 -18.36 6.91 1.32
C ARG A 76 -17.79 6.82 -0.09
N PRO A 77 -18.55 7.21 -1.13
CA PRO A 77 -18.05 7.20 -2.50
C PRO A 77 -17.12 8.41 -2.79
N ALA A 78 -16.07 8.14 -3.58
CA ALA A 78 -15.35 9.14 -4.36
C ALA A 78 -16.08 9.42 -5.69
N HIS A 79 -15.82 10.58 -6.26
CA HIS A 79 -16.32 11.03 -7.56
C HIS A 79 -15.15 11.32 -8.50
N MET A 80 -15.44 11.52 -9.78
CA MET A 80 -14.47 12.00 -10.75
C MET A 80 -13.82 13.31 -10.28
N ASP A 81 -12.52 13.48 -10.57
CA ASP A 81 -11.68 14.61 -10.15
C ASP A 81 -11.43 14.76 -8.64
N ASP A 82 -11.94 13.84 -7.80
CA ASP A 82 -11.56 13.81 -6.39
C ASP A 82 -10.05 13.55 -6.27
N LEU A 83 -9.39 14.36 -5.43
CA LEU A 83 -8.01 14.12 -5.02
C LEU A 83 -7.99 13.15 -3.84
N LEU A 84 -7.48 11.95 -4.09
CA LEU A 84 -7.43 10.89 -3.09
C LEU A 84 -6.05 10.76 -2.47
N ASP A 85 -6.02 10.76 -1.14
CA ASP A 85 -4.87 10.41 -0.32
C ASP A 85 -4.95 8.95 0.07
N ILE A 86 -3.94 8.18 -0.31
CA ILE A 86 -3.83 6.75 0.02
C ILE A 86 -2.80 6.59 1.12
N VAL A 87 -3.28 6.38 2.35
CA VAL A 87 -2.42 6.12 3.51
C VAL A 87 -2.19 4.62 3.59
N THR A 88 -0.96 4.19 3.80
CA THR A 88 -0.60 2.77 3.94
C THR A 88 0.39 2.65 5.08
N ARG A 89 0.06 1.84 6.08
CA ARG A 89 0.91 1.62 7.26
C ARG A 89 0.95 0.14 7.65
N PRO A 90 2.11 -0.40 8.06
CA PRO A 90 2.20 -1.72 8.67
C PRO A 90 1.46 -1.75 10.01
N VAL A 91 0.68 -2.82 10.26
CA VAL A 91 0.00 -3.04 11.56
C VAL A 91 0.36 -4.36 12.22
N ASP A 92 0.88 -5.33 11.45
CA ASP A 92 1.39 -6.59 11.97
C ASP A 92 2.47 -7.14 11.03
N VAL A 93 3.71 -7.28 11.52
CA VAL A 93 4.84 -7.82 10.76
C VAL A 93 5.27 -9.17 11.33
N ARG A 94 4.99 -10.24 10.56
CA ARG A 94 5.34 -11.62 10.89
C ARG A 94 6.58 -12.09 10.14
N GLY A 95 6.92 -13.38 10.28
CA GLY A 95 8.10 -13.97 9.66
C GLY A 95 8.09 -13.97 8.13
N ALA A 96 6.95 -14.29 7.50
CA ALA A 96 6.80 -14.41 6.05
C ALA A 96 5.64 -13.57 5.48
N SER A 97 5.00 -12.74 6.31
CA SER A 97 3.85 -11.93 5.91
C SER A 97 3.77 -10.64 6.70
N ILE A 98 3.11 -9.65 6.13
CA ILE A 98 2.82 -8.36 6.74
C ILE A 98 1.36 -8.01 6.49
N THR A 99 0.70 -7.48 7.52
CA THR A 99 -0.63 -6.86 7.40
C THR A 99 -0.44 -5.36 7.31
N LEU A 100 -0.98 -4.77 6.24
CA LEU A 100 -0.98 -3.34 5.98
C LEU A 100 -2.39 -2.82 6.20
N HIS A 101 -2.53 -1.79 7.04
CA HIS A 101 -3.76 -1.01 7.10
C HIS A 101 -3.69 0.10 6.06
N GLN A 102 -4.72 0.21 5.24
CA GLN A 102 -4.82 1.19 4.18
C GLN A 102 -6.08 2.03 4.33
N GLU A 103 -5.95 3.32 4.09
CA GLU A 103 -7.06 4.25 4.10
C GLU A 103 -7.06 5.03 2.79
N ILE A 104 -8.25 5.23 2.23
CA ILE A 104 -8.49 6.15 1.13
C ILE A 104 -9.26 7.34 1.68
N ARG A 105 -8.66 8.52 1.57
CA ARG A 105 -9.21 9.77 2.08
C ARG A 105 -9.38 10.79 0.98
N ARG A 106 -10.40 11.65 1.12
CA ARG A 106 -10.52 12.91 0.39
C ARG A 106 -10.38 14.05 1.39
N GLY A 107 -9.20 14.64 1.46
CA GLY A 107 -8.84 15.57 2.53
C GLY A 107 -8.97 14.89 3.91
N ALA A 108 -9.82 15.43 4.79
CA ALA A 108 -10.05 14.85 6.12
C ALA A 108 -11.10 13.72 6.13
N VAL A 109 -11.78 13.48 5.01
CA VAL A 109 -12.90 12.52 4.94
C VAL A 109 -12.37 11.13 4.62
N LEU A 110 -12.57 10.17 5.53
CA LEU A 110 -12.35 8.75 5.25
C LEU A 110 -13.44 8.22 4.32
N LEU A 111 -13.03 7.59 3.22
CA LEU A 111 -13.91 7.01 2.20
C LEU A 111 -13.93 5.48 2.27
N LEU A 112 -12.76 4.89 2.50
CA LEU A 112 -12.56 3.45 2.60
C LEU A 112 -11.41 3.15 3.55
N GLU A 113 -11.55 2.07 4.29
CA GLU A 113 -10.45 1.46 5.05
C GLU A 113 -10.32 -0.02 4.71
N ALA A 114 -9.11 -0.55 4.82
CA ALA A 114 -8.80 -1.93 4.51
C ALA A 114 -7.64 -2.49 5.31
N ASP A 115 -7.74 -3.76 5.70
CA ASP A 115 -6.62 -4.56 6.18
C ASP A 115 -6.19 -5.54 5.08
N VAL A 116 -4.97 -5.38 4.60
CA VAL A 116 -4.39 -6.15 3.50
C VAL A 116 -3.25 -7.01 4.02
N LYS A 117 -3.44 -8.33 4.01
CA LYS A 117 -2.37 -9.26 4.33
C LYS A 117 -1.61 -9.61 3.06
N VAL A 118 -0.31 -9.34 3.05
CA VAL A 118 0.60 -9.70 1.96
C VAL A 118 1.64 -10.71 2.44
N ALA A 119 1.99 -11.65 1.59
CA ALA A 119 3.00 -12.66 1.81
C ALA A 119 4.25 -12.33 0.98
N PHE A 120 5.43 -12.58 1.55
CA PHE A 120 6.69 -12.51 0.84
C PHE A 120 6.92 -13.84 0.11
N VAL A 121 7.04 -13.78 -1.21
CA VAL A 121 7.24 -14.96 -2.05
C VAL A 121 8.50 -14.80 -2.89
N SER A 122 9.22 -15.90 -3.13
CA SER A 122 10.34 -15.96 -4.08
C SER A 122 10.39 -17.37 -4.66
N GLY A 123 10.62 -17.48 -5.97
CA GLY A 123 10.54 -18.77 -6.69
C GLY A 123 9.16 -19.43 -6.59
N GLY A 124 8.09 -18.64 -6.54
CA GLY A 124 6.71 -19.13 -6.47
C GLY A 124 6.26 -19.70 -5.12
N ARG A 125 7.10 -19.61 -4.07
CA ARG A 125 6.77 -20.09 -2.72
C ARG A 125 6.90 -18.99 -1.68
N ALA A 126 6.11 -19.07 -0.63
CA ALA A 126 6.27 -18.19 0.54
C ALA A 126 7.63 -18.42 1.18
N LYS A 127 8.35 -17.33 1.45
CA LYS A 127 9.65 -17.35 2.14
C LYS A 127 9.64 -16.38 3.32
N PRO A 128 10.50 -16.59 4.32
CA PRO A 128 10.74 -15.60 5.35
C PRO A 128 11.16 -14.26 4.71
N ILE A 129 10.66 -13.17 5.26
CA ILE A 129 11.11 -11.82 4.92
C ILE A 129 12.55 -11.69 5.43
N PRO A 130 13.52 -11.27 4.58
CA PRO A 130 14.89 -11.01 4.97
C PRO A 130 14.96 -10.16 6.24
N LYS A 131 15.90 -10.49 7.13
CA LYS A 131 15.92 -9.95 8.50
C LYS A 131 15.92 -8.43 8.52
N ALA A 132 16.74 -7.82 7.68
CA ALA A 132 16.91 -6.39 7.64
C ALA A 132 15.66 -5.66 7.11
N LEU A 133 15.02 -6.19 6.05
CA LEU A 133 13.73 -5.69 5.55
C LEU A 133 12.62 -5.84 6.61
N ARG A 134 12.60 -6.95 7.34
CA ARG A 134 11.62 -7.18 8.41
C ARG A 134 11.81 -6.21 9.58
N LEU A 135 13.05 -5.86 9.93
CA LEU A 135 13.34 -4.86 10.96
C LEU A 135 12.90 -3.47 10.52
N ALA A 136 13.16 -3.10 9.27
CA ALA A 136 12.70 -1.84 8.68
C ALA A 136 11.16 -1.70 8.76
N MET A 137 10.44 -2.75 8.35
CA MET A 137 8.96 -2.77 8.44
C MET A 137 8.45 -2.68 9.88
N LYS A 138 9.17 -3.26 10.85
CA LYS A 138 8.81 -3.19 12.27
C LYS A 138 9.07 -1.82 12.88
N ALA A 139 10.13 -1.13 12.45
CA ALA A 139 10.40 0.23 12.90
C ALA A 139 9.29 1.20 12.45
N ASP A 140 8.81 1.04 11.22
CA ASP A 140 7.69 1.83 10.68
C ASP A 140 6.36 1.50 11.37
N GLN A 141 6.14 0.23 11.78
CA GLN A 141 4.96 -0.16 12.57
C GLN A 141 4.88 0.54 13.93
N ALA A 142 6.02 0.89 14.51
CA ALA A 142 6.09 1.53 15.83
C ALA A 142 6.01 3.06 15.79
N SER A 143 5.92 3.66 14.59
CA SER A 143 5.88 5.10 14.34
C SER A 143 4.46 5.59 14.07
#